data_AF-A0A7L0EVN1-F1
#
_entry.id   AF-A0A7L0EVN1-F1
#
_cell.length_a   1.000
_cell.length_b   1.000
_cell.length_c   1.000
_cell.angle_alpha   90.00
_cell.angle_beta   90.00
_cell.angle_gamma   90.00
#
_symmetry.space_group_name_H-M   'P 1'
#
loop_
_entity.id
_entity.type
_entity.pdbx_description
1 polymer ?
#
loop_
_entity_poly.entity_id
_entity_poly.type
_entity_poly.pdbx_seq_one_letter_code
_entity_poly.pdbx_strand_id
1 'polypeptide(L)' 'GQDPPASLADAVAPLPSEVPCEGGQEYEDCGDPCGGTCAELRPPGPCPPGLCVPGCRCPPGLLLALGGHCVPP' A
#
# COMPACT_ATOMS: atom_id res chain seq x y z
N GLY A 1 -31.45 -18.84 -21.53
CA GLY A 1 -30.29 -18.15 -20.93
C GLY A 1 -29.65 -19.11 -19.97
N GLN A 2 -28.35 -19.42 -20.04
CA GLN A 2 -27.22 -18.50 -19.84
C GLN A 2 -27.46 -17.72 -18.54
N ASP A 3 -26.79 -18.02 -17.44
CA ASP A 3 -25.32 -18.13 -17.31
C ASP A 3 -24.94 -19.18 -16.22
N PRO A 4 -23.94 -20.06 -16.44
CA PRO A 4 -23.38 -20.86 -15.36
C PRO A 4 -22.69 -19.94 -14.34
N PRO A 5 -22.68 -20.26 -13.02
CA PRO A 5 -21.90 -19.47 -12.08
C PRO A 5 -20.45 -19.45 -12.55
N ALA A 6 -19.92 -18.24 -12.76
CA ALA A 6 -18.61 -17.99 -13.32
C ALA A 6 -17.58 -18.99 -12.80
N SER A 7 -17.04 -19.72 -13.76
CA SER A 7 -16.00 -20.73 -13.64
C SER A 7 -14.93 -20.36 -12.61
N LEU A 8 -14.58 -21.29 -11.71
CA LEU A 8 -13.30 -21.26 -10.98
C LEU A 8 -12.08 -21.43 -11.91
N ALA A 9 -12.20 -21.14 -13.20
CA ALA A 9 -11.12 -21.22 -14.16
C ALA A 9 -10.23 -19.95 -14.18
N ASP A 10 -10.56 -18.93 -13.37
CA ASP A 10 -9.81 -17.67 -13.32
C ASP A 10 -9.28 -17.34 -11.91
N ALA A 11 -9.15 -18.34 -11.04
CA ALA A 11 -8.42 -18.16 -9.78
C ALA A 11 -6.90 -18.26 -10.04
N VAL A 12 -6.37 -17.43 -10.94
CA VAL A 12 -4.95 -17.11 -10.89
C VAL A 12 -4.77 -16.30 -9.61
N ALA A 13 -4.23 -16.93 -8.57
CA ALA A 13 -3.75 -16.17 -7.42
C ALA A 13 -2.79 -15.10 -8.00
N PRO A 14 -3.02 -13.81 -7.73
CA PRO A 14 -2.18 -12.76 -8.29
C PRO A 14 -0.72 -13.10 -7.97
N LEU A 15 0.16 -12.96 -8.96
CA LEU A 15 1.59 -13.09 -8.76
C LEU A 15 2.00 -12.19 -7.58
N PRO A 16 3.09 -12.48 -6.84
CA PRO A 16 3.52 -11.64 -5.72
C PRO A 16 3.79 -10.16 -6.09
N SER A 17 3.86 -9.85 -7.38
CA SER A 17 3.95 -8.50 -7.97
C SER A 17 2.59 -7.84 -8.27
N GLU A 18 1.48 -8.56 -8.09
CA GLU A 18 0.11 -8.18 -8.44
C GLU A 18 -0.80 -8.08 -7.20
N VAL A 19 -0.26 -7.75 -6.03
CA VAL A 19 -1.08 -7.10 -5.01
C VAL A 19 -1.15 -5.60 -5.37
N PRO A 20 -2.15 -5.13 -6.14
CA PRO A 20 -2.25 -3.72 -6.44
C PRO A 20 -2.38 -2.97 -5.12
N CYS A 21 -1.59 -1.93 -4.96
CA CYS A 21 -1.70 -1.07 -3.80
C CYS A 21 -3.12 -0.49 -3.73
N GLU A 22 -3.78 -0.67 -2.59
CA GLU A 22 -5.16 -0.23 -2.39
C GLU A 22 -5.21 1.11 -1.66
N GLY A 23 -6.39 1.75 -1.62
CA GLY A 23 -6.59 2.96 -0.82
C GLY A 23 -5.79 4.18 -1.31
N GLY A 24 -5.43 4.22 -2.60
CA GLY A 24 -4.67 5.33 -3.20
C GLY A 24 -3.15 5.28 -2.94
N GLN A 25 -2.66 4.14 -2.44
CA GLN A 25 -1.24 3.88 -2.32
C GLN A 25 -0.62 3.57 -3.69
N GLU A 26 0.67 3.84 -3.84
CA GLU A 26 1.49 3.45 -4.99
C GLU A 26 2.58 2.47 -4.56
N TYR A 27 2.94 1.56 -5.46
CA TYR A 27 4.03 0.62 -5.20
C TYR A 27 5.36 1.34 -5.42
N GLU A 28 6.23 1.26 -4.42
CA GLU A 28 7.61 1.72 -4.51
C GLU A 28 8.55 0.53 -4.27
N ASP A 29 9.57 0.38 -5.13
CA ASP A 29 10.62 -0.64 -4.97
C ASP A 29 11.56 -0.30 -3.79
N CYS A 30 11.72 0.99 -3.49
CA CYS A 30 12.64 1.50 -2.49
C CYS A 30 12.01 2.69 -1.74
N GLY A 31 10.92 2.41 -1.02
CA GLY A 31 10.24 3.41 -0.19
C GLY A 31 10.81 3.49 1.22
N ASP A 32 10.67 4.66 1.84
CA ASP A 32 11.09 4.89 3.22
C ASP A 32 10.26 4.01 4.20
N PRO A 33 10.90 3.24 5.10
CA PRO A 33 10.20 2.34 6.00
C PRO A 33 9.45 3.06 7.12
N CYS A 34 9.75 4.35 7.36
CA CYS A 34 9.09 5.16 8.38
C CYS A 34 7.95 6.03 7.80
N GLY A 35 7.39 5.63 6.64
CA GLY A 35 6.27 6.33 6.01
C GLY A 35 5.14 6.65 6.99
N GLY A 36 4.68 7.91 6.96
CA GLY A 36 3.77 8.44 7.97
C GLY A 36 2.38 7.78 7.97
N THR A 37 2.00 7.24 9.12
CA THR A 37 0.60 6.90 9.41
C THR A 37 0.01 7.99 10.30
N CYS A 38 -1.30 8.29 10.17
CA CYS A 38 -1.97 9.22 11.08
C CYS A 38 -1.96 8.73 12.55
N ALA A 39 -1.64 7.46 12.80
CA ALA A 39 -1.53 6.89 14.15
C ALA A 39 -0.25 7.33 14.88
N GLU A 40 0.76 7.82 14.17
CA GLU A 40 1.99 8.34 14.76
C GLU A 40 1.80 9.81 15.18
N LEU A 41 1.07 10.02 16.28
CA LEU A 41 0.94 11.33 16.96
C LEU A 41 2.27 11.87 17.51
N ARG A 42 3.32 11.05 17.50
CA ARG A 42 4.70 11.43 17.79
C ARG A 42 5.45 11.41 16.45
N PRO A 43 6.26 12.44 16.12
CA PRO A 43 7.09 12.35 14.93
C PRO A 43 7.89 11.05 15.00
N PRO A 44 7.89 10.21 13.93
CA PRO A 44 8.77 9.07 13.88
C PRO A 44 10.18 9.57 14.22
N GLY A 45 10.91 8.81 15.03
CA GLY A 45 12.33 9.10 15.24
C GLY A 45 13.04 9.24 13.89
N PRO A 46 14.24 9.86 13.84
CA PRO A 46 14.97 9.99 12.58
C PRO A 46 15.05 8.63 11.89
N CYS A 47 14.43 8.52 10.72
CA CYS A 47 14.47 7.28 9.97
C CYS A 47 15.92 7.00 9.57
N PRO A 48 16.44 5.78 9.76
CA PRO A 48 17.82 5.48 9.45
C PRO A 48 18.11 5.76 7.97
N PRO A 49 19.13 6.60 7.67
CA PRO A 49 19.42 6.96 6.30
C PRO A 49 19.87 5.74 5.48
N GLY A 50 19.38 5.65 4.25
CA GLY A 50 19.77 4.60 3.30
C GLY A 50 19.07 3.25 3.50
N LEU A 51 18.13 3.14 4.43
CA LEU A 51 17.24 1.99 4.52
C LEU A 51 16.01 2.24 3.65
N CYS A 52 15.74 1.37 2.69
CA CYS A 52 14.48 1.36 1.95
C CYS A 52 13.94 -0.06 1.83
N VAL A 53 12.62 -0.15 1.71
CA VAL A 53 11.92 -1.42 1.60
C VAL A 53 10.87 -1.34 0.49
N PRO A 54 10.74 -2.38 -0.34
CA PRO A 54 9.69 -2.44 -1.35
C PRO A 54 8.32 -2.58 -0.68
N GLY A 55 7.32 -1.86 -1.22
CA GLY A 55 5.94 -1.99 -0.76
C GLY A 55 5.04 -0.83 -1.16
N CYS A 56 3.78 -0.93 -0.77
CA CYS A 56 2.77 0.11 -1.00
C CYS A 56 2.97 1.27 -0.02
N ARG A 57 2.94 2.50 -0.54
CA ARG A 57 3.15 3.74 0.21
C ARG A 57 2.15 4.79 -0.25
N CYS A 58 1.86 5.76 0.61
CA CYS A 58 1.12 6.95 0.18
C CYS A 58 2.04 7.88 -0.61
N PRO A 59 1.51 8.53 -1.67
CA PRO A 59 2.26 9.53 -2.41
C PRO A 59 2.72 10.67 -1.52
N PRO A 60 3.79 11.41 -1.92
CA PRO A 60 4.27 12.57 -1.19
C PRO A 60 3.13 13.57 -0.87
N GLY A 61 3.01 13.92 0.41
CA GLY A 61 1.98 14.86 0.90
C GLY A 61 0.70 14.22 1.41
N LEU A 62 0.57 12.89 1.36
CA LEU A 62 -0.53 12.14 1.98
C LEU A 62 -0.02 11.24 3.12
N LEU A 63 -0.88 10.98 4.09
CA LEU A 63 -0.65 10.07 5.22
C LEU A 63 -1.56 8.85 5.10
N LEU A 64 -1.07 7.69 5.56
CA LEU A 64 -1.88 6.48 5.62
C LEU A 64 -2.82 6.57 6.83
N ALA A 65 -4.12 6.70 6.58
CA ALA A 65 -5.15 6.63 7.61
C ALA A 65 -5.26 5.20 8.18
N LEU A 66 -5.80 5.07 9.39
CA LEU A 66 -6.04 3.77 10.04
C LEU A 66 -6.91 2.83 9.20
N GLY A 67 -7.76 3.39 8.32
CA GLY A 67 -8.58 2.65 7.37
C GLY A 67 -7.88 2.24 6.08
N GLY A 68 -6.55 2.38 5.97
CA GLY A 68 -5.78 1.95 4.79
C GLY A 68 -5.86 2.88 3.58
N HIS A 69 -6.37 4.11 3.75
CA HIS A 69 -6.49 5.09 2.67
C HIS A 69 -5.49 6.23 2.85
N CYS A 70 -4.92 6.72 1.74
CA CYS A 70 -4.09 7.90 1.72
C CYS A 70 -4.95 9.16 1.79
N VAL A 71 -4.73 9.97 2.82
CA VAL A 71 -5.50 11.19 3.09
C VAL A 71 -4.55 12.38 3.33
N PRO A 72 -4.98 13.62 3.07
CA PRO A 72 -4.22 14.79 3.47
C PRO A 72 -4.01 14.81 5.01
N PRO A 73 -2.86 15.30 5.49
CA PRO A 73 -2.56 15.44 6.92
C PRO A 73 -3.48 16.40 7.66
#